data_AF-A0A378LV76-F1
#
_entry.id   AF-A0A378LV76-F1
#
_cell.length_a   1.000
_cell.length_b   1.000
_cell.length_c   1.000
_cell.angle_alpha   90.00
_cell.angle_beta   90.00
_cell.angle_gamma   90.00
#
_symmetry.space_group_name_H-M   'P 1'
#
loop_
_entity.id
_entity.type
_entity.pdbx_description
1 polymer ?
#
loop_
_entity_poly.entity_id
_entity_poly.type
_entity_poly.pdbx_seq_one_letter_code
_entity_poly.pdbx_strand_id
1 'polypeptide(L)'
;MVDLNKLERLFKAIQSLVVSNSAPSFWKGIIPGTLELPKNVSNMKVLFEELQRNPFGQDPTYKLKFLMGIGSQANAAINKKPDLITSKISTLKILSSLSRDPITTRFYEALAPLKDLDKLSEDEQNALIHEVQNELFKLIKERNSVHFNPPRELLDVVHSEHQEQMLKSQLAHKTSPNRTTAYIYSNVPPDQVFNQGFTAGGFDRALFEGTLDKTAGGNTSMYLLSQNQLDLKKAKDFKYVYMIDIYSSAIINTNNFPRNTFPNQSLIPRAVEPSEIVGCFQLTDDEYPQITKVKKNEGHKKIEPGEQLLFRADSRHHSGDPSKDAALHVFREGTTATASRKEHGWKKGDDLFQTGMKPWVNHSDNYKEYIDNRKPTIFVSTTDDIERTLKFPEEVKAKEARYIYVMYKPERAFQSLSVYKDSQHALTDSEYLVPGGIEGEHIIGMYTYQNGHYVSFDFNPHSTINIGADPQAFLQKQGLPIPENMKKQNPKEEETSKYEI
;
A
#
# COMPACT_ATOMS: atom_id res chain seq x y z
N MET A 1 -5.76 2.60 3.09
CA MET A 1 -5.48 1.65 4.19
C MET A 1 -4.31 2.18 4.99
N VAL A 2 -4.35 2.08 6.32
CA VAL A 2 -3.18 2.40 7.17
C VAL A 2 -2.04 1.44 6.87
N ASP A 3 -0.85 1.99 6.66
CA ASP A 3 0.39 1.29 6.45
C ASP A 3 0.76 0.51 7.73
N LEU A 4 0.51 -0.80 7.70
CA LEU A 4 0.74 -1.68 8.84
C LEU A 4 2.21 -1.68 9.26
N ASN A 5 3.13 -1.42 8.33
CA ASN A 5 4.54 -1.40 8.66
C ASN A 5 4.90 -0.22 9.57
N LYS A 6 4.45 0.97 9.18
CA LYS A 6 4.62 2.18 9.97
C LYS A 6 3.92 2.04 11.32
N LEU A 7 2.73 1.43 11.33
CA LEU A 7 1.97 1.16 12.53
C LEU A 7 2.72 0.24 13.51
N GLU A 8 3.28 -0.87 13.05
CA GLU A 8 4.07 -1.79 13.89
C GLU A 8 5.36 -1.14 14.41
N ARG A 9 6.07 -0.38 13.58
CA ARG A 9 7.31 0.29 14.01
C ARG A 9 7.03 1.35 15.07
N LEU A 10 5.98 2.16 14.89
CA LEU A 10 5.53 3.11 15.90
C LEU A 10 5.13 2.38 17.19
N PHE A 11 4.39 1.28 17.08
CA PHE A 11 3.98 0.49 18.25
C PHE A 11 5.19 -0.04 19.04
N LYS A 12 6.18 -0.65 18.36
CA LYS A 12 7.42 -1.14 18.99
C LYS A 12 8.22 -0.01 19.65
N ALA A 13 8.27 1.17 19.02
CA ALA A 13 8.95 2.34 19.58
C ALA A 13 8.28 2.78 20.89
N ILE A 14 6.96 2.96 20.89
CA ILE A 14 6.19 3.36 22.08
C ILE A 14 6.31 2.27 23.16
N GLN A 15 6.19 0.98 22.81
CA GLN A 15 6.31 -0.13 23.76
C GLN A 15 7.67 -0.10 24.47
N SER A 16 8.74 0.14 23.72
CA SER A 16 10.10 0.22 24.26
C SER A 16 10.26 1.39 25.23
N LEU A 17 9.62 2.53 24.95
CA LEU A 17 9.70 3.75 25.76
C LEU A 17 8.80 3.75 27.00
N VAL A 18 7.72 2.97 26.98
CA VAL A 18 6.66 3.01 28.01
C VAL A 18 6.66 1.77 28.89
N VAL A 19 6.89 0.58 28.34
CA VAL A 19 6.59 -0.69 29.03
C VAL A 19 7.80 -1.63 29.13
N SER A 20 8.80 -1.50 28.27
CA SER A 20 9.96 -2.41 28.30
C SER A 20 10.81 -2.28 29.57
N ASN A 21 11.62 -3.31 29.86
CA ASN A 21 12.60 -3.27 30.94
C ASN A 21 13.63 -2.13 30.77
N SER A 22 13.83 -1.64 29.54
CA SER A 22 14.70 -0.51 29.24
C SER A 22 14.00 0.84 29.45
N ALA A 23 12.67 0.89 29.53
CA ALA A 23 11.91 2.14 29.68
C ALA A 23 12.40 3.00 30.85
N PRO A 24 12.63 2.46 32.08
CA PRO A 24 13.14 3.27 33.18
C PRO A 24 14.47 3.98 32.87
N SER A 25 15.36 3.37 32.06
CA SER A 25 16.63 3.99 31.68
C SER A 25 16.46 5.18 30.73
N PHE A 26 15.41 5.20 29.90
CA PHE A 26 15.04 6.36 29.09
C PHE A 26 14.64 7.54 29.97
N TRP A 27 13.96 7.26 31.10
CA TRP A 27 13.44 8.26 32.03
C TRP A 27 14.40 8.59 33.20
N LYS A 28 15.53 7.88 33.34
CA LYS A 28 16.44 7.95 34.52
C LYS A 28 17.12 9.31 34.76
N GLY A 29 17.21 10.17 33.74
CA GLY A 29 17.76 11.53 33.86
C GLY A 29 16.70 12.64 33.99
N ILE A 30 15.42 12.26 34.02
CA ILE A 30 14.25 13.15 33.97
C ILE A 30 13.64 13.30 35.37
N ILE A 31 13.83 12.28 36.21
CA ILE A 31 13.19 12.14 37.52
C ILE A 31 14.30 12.12 38.58
N PRO A 32 14.31 13.07 39.54
CA PRO A 32 15.25 13.03 40.66
C PRO A 32 14.97 11.80 41.54
N GLY A 33 15.79 10.75 41.38
CA GLY A 33 15.98 9.70 42.39
C GLY A 33 14.90 8.63 42.57
N THR A 34 13.82 8.59 41.77
CA THR A 34 12.83 7.48 41.84
C THR A 34 12.85 6.63 40.56
N LEU A 35 12.72 5.30 40.73
CA LEU A 35 12.60 4.31 39.65
C LEU A 35 11.21 4.30 38.99
N GLU A 36 10.29 5.16 39.44
CA GLU A 36 8.89 5.14 39.00
C GLU A 36 8.67 6.03 37.76
N LEU A 37 7.94 5.48 36.79
CA LEU A 37 7.57 6.20 35.56
C LEU A 37 6.67 7.40 35.86
N PRO A 38 6.69 8.48 35.05
CA PRO A 38 5.74 9.58 35.20
C PRO A 38 4.30 9.06 35.15
N LYS A 39 3.39 9.59 35.98
CA LYS A 39 1.99 9.09 36.11
C LYS A 39 1.28 8.90 34.76
N ASN A 40 1.47 9.81 33.80
CA ASN A 40 0.87 9.68 32.47
C ASN A 40 1.49 8.55 31.65
N VAL A 41 2.79 8.26 31.81
CA VAL A 41 3.47 7.10 31.21
C VAL A 41 2.96 5.81 31.87
N SER A 42 2.70 5.81 33.18
CA SER A 42 2.06 4.68 33.86
C SER A 42 0.63 4.43 33.34
N ASN A 43 -0.15 5.47 33.06
CA ASN A 43 -1.47 5.32 32.42
C ASN A 43 -1.34 4.76 31.00
N MET A 44 -0.34 5.20 30.23
CA MET A 44 -0.06 4.65 28.89
C MET A 44 0.34 3.16 28.97
N LYS A 45 1.07 2.75 30.00
CA LYS A 45 1.40 1.34 30.26
C LYS A 45 0.14 0.48 30.48
N VAL A 46 -0.86 0.99 31.20
CA VAL A 46 -2.15 0.30 31.38
C VAL A 46 -2.84 0.06 30.03
N LEU A 47 -2.85 1.05 29.14
CA LEU A 47 -3.41 0.89 27.78
C LEU A 47 -2.70 -0.21 26.97
N PHE A 48 -1.39 -0.38 27.14
CA PHE A 48 -0.64 -1.48 26.51
C PHE A 48 -1.06 -2.83 27.07
N GLU A 49 -1.18 -2.95 28.39
CA GLU A 49 -1.60 -4.19 29.05
C GLU A 49 -3.04 -4.58 28.63
N GLU A 50 -3.93 -3.60 28.47
CA GLU A 50 -5.28 -3.80 27.93
C GLU A 50 -5.25 -4.29 26.48
N LEU A 51 -4.41 -3.69 25.63
CA LEU A 51 -4.27 -4.12 24.24
C LEU A 51 -3.69 -5.55 24.15
N GLN A 52 -2.70 -5.89 24.97
CA GLN A 52 -2.10 -7.23 24.99
C GLN A 52 -3.06 -8.32 25.47
N ARG A 53 -3.97 -7.99 26.41
CA ARG A 53 -5.01 -8.91 26.89
C ARG A 53 -6.18 -9.05 25.91
N ASN A 54 -6.31 -8.14 24.96
CA ASN A 54 -7.37 -8.19 23.97
C ASN A 54 -7.04 -9.28 22.92
N PRO A 55 -7.94 -10.27 22.69
CA PRO A 55 -7.73 -11.31 21.68
C PRO A 55 -7.60 -10.76 20.25
N PHE A 56 -8.05 -9.53 20.02
CA PHE A 56 -7.92 -8.79 18.76
C PHE A 56 -6.87 -7.67 18.83
N GLY A 57 -6.00 -7.65 19.84
CA GLY A 57 -4.99 -6.60 20.01
C GLY A 57 -3.97 -6.50 18.88
N GLN A 58 -3.86 -7.54 18.05
CA GLN A 58 -3.03 -7.54 16.85
C GLN A 58 -3.73 -6.96 15.61
N ASP A 59 -5.05 -6.75 15.67
CA ASP A 59 -5.83 -6.15 14.59
C ASP A 59 -5.49 -4.65 14.44
N PRO A 60 -5.26 -4.15 13.21
CA PRO A 60 -4.92 -2.75 12.96
C PRO A 60 -5.91 -1.75 13.57
N THR A 61 -7.21 -2.07 13.56
CA THR A 61 -8.28 -1.24 14.12
C THR A 61 -8.10 -1.03 15.62
N TYR A 62 -7.70 -2.07 16.34
CA TYR A 62 -7.47 -2.00 17.78
C TYR A 62 -6.14 -1.30 18.09
N LYS A 63 -5.11 -1.48 17.25
CA LYS A 63 -3.86 -0.71 17.34
C LYS A 63 -4.08 0.79 17.12
N LEU A 64 -4.93 1.17 16.17
CA LEU A 64 -5.31 2.58 15.95
C LEU A 64 -6.05 3.17 17.15
N LYS A 65 -7.05 2.44 17.70
CA LYS A 65 -7.73 2.86 18.94
C LYS A 65 -6.76 3.03 20.11
N PHE A 66 -5.80 2.13 20.23
CA PHE A 66 -4.74 2.24 21.22
C PHE A 66 -3.90 3.51 21.02
N LEU A 67 -3.45 3.82 19.79
CA LEU A 67 -2.71 5.05 19.49
C LEU A 67 -3.51 6.32 19.84
N MET A 68 -4.81 6.34 19.56
CA MET A 68 -5.69 7.44 19.97
C MET A 68 -5.77 7.60 21.50
N GLY A 69 -5.80 6.48 22.23
CA GLY A 69 -5.74 6.45 23.69
C GLY A 69 -4.43 7.03 24.23
N ILE A 70 -3.29 6.63 23.65
CA ILE A 70 -1.97 7.18 23.96
C ILE A 70 -1.91 8.68 23.67
N GLY A 71 -2.39 9.12 22.51
CA GLY A 71 -2.45 10.54 22.15
C GLY A 71 -3.31 11.37 23.11
N SER A 72 -4.41 10.80 23.59
CA SER A 72 -5.28 11.44 24.59
C SER A 72 -4.56 11.62 25.93
N GLN A 73 -3.81 10.61 26.40
CA GLN A 73 -3.00 10.72 27.61
C GLN A 73 -1.87 11.76 27.46
N ALA A 74 -1.21 11.79 26.29
CA ALA A 74 -0.17 12.77 25.99
C ALA A 74 -0.73 14.21 25.95
N ASN A 75 -1.87 14.41 25.30
CA ASN A 75 -2.56 15.71 25.26
C ASN A 75 -3.00 16.16 26.66
N ALA A 76 -3.47 15.24 27.52
CA ALA A 76 -3.78 15.55 28.91
C ALA A 76 -2.52 15.96 29.69
N ALA A 77 -1.36 15.33 29.44
CA ALA A 77 -0.09 15.67 30.05
C ALA A 77 0.38 17.10 29.72
N ILE A 78 0.25 17.52 28.45
CA ILE A 78 0.61 18.87 27.98
C ILE A 78 -0.28 19.93 28.64
N ASN A 79 -1.60 19.66 28.64
CA ASN A 79 -2.62 20.60 29.09
C ASN A 79 -2.87 20.59 30.60
N LYS A 80 -2.19 19.71 31.35
CA LYS A 80 -2.31 19.68 32.81
C LYS A 80 -1.73 20.97 33.38
N LYS A 81 -2.61 21.81 33.95
CA LYS A 81 -2.16 22.93 34.80
C LYS A 81 -1.34 22.34 35.95
N PRO A 82 -0.17 22.92 36.30
CA PRO A 82 0.57 22.45 37.46
C PRO A 82 -0.38 22.49 38.66
N ASP A 83 -0.51 21.36 39.37
CA ASP A 83 -1.28 21.28 40.59
C ASP A 83 -0.62 22.26 41.58
N LEU A 84 -1.15 23.48 41.67
CA LEU A 84 -0.75 24.47 42.65
C LEU A 84 -1.27 24.00 44.00
N ILE A 85 -0.51 23.11 44.63
CA ILE A 85 -0.59 22.92 46.06
C ILE A 85 -0.25 24.27 46.68
N THR A 86 -1.19 24.79 47.48
CA THR A 86 -1.05 25.96 48.32
C THR A 86 0.15 25.81 49.26
N SER A 87 1.34 26.23 48.82
CA SER A 87 2.45 26.54 49.72
C SER A 87 3.35 27.60 49.09
N LYS A 88 3.53 28.71 49.82
CA LYS A 88 4.46 29.79 49.49
C LYS A 88 5.86 29.20 49.27
N ILE A 89 6.50 29.52 48.13
CA ILE A 89 7.94 29.82 47.98
C ILE A 89 8.26 29.93 46.47
N SER A 90 8.91 31.03 46.05
CA SER A 90 9.20 31.39 44.66
C SER A 90 10.29 30.52 43.98
N THR A 91 11.11 29.78 44.75
CA THR A 91 12.13 28.88 44.20
C THR A 91 11.53 27.60 43.59
N LEU A 92 10.32 27.19 43.97
CA LEU A 92 9.62 26.05 43.37
C LEU A 92 8.99 26.35 42.01
N LYS A 93 8.69 27.62 41.69
CA LYS A 93 8.29 28.02 40.32
C LYS A 93 9.45 27.88 39.34
N ILE A 94 10.67 28.18 39.80
CA ILE A 94 11.88 27.99 39.02
C ILE A 94 12.15 26.49 38.85
N LEU A 95 11.96 25.69 39.91
CA LEU A 95 12.06 24.22 39.83
C LEU A 95 10.96 23.57 38.98
N SER A 96 9.72 24.08 38.96
CA SER A 96 8.65 23.55 38.09
C SER A 96 8.79 23.97 36.63
N SER A 97 9.44 25.12 36.36
CA SER A 97 9.91 25.47 35.03
C SER A 97 11.16 24.69 34.61
N LEU A 98 11.99 24.25 35.57
CA LEU A 98 13.12 23.34 35.35
C LEU A 98 12.70 21.85 35.30
N SER A 99 11.48 21.50 35.77
CA SER A 99 11.01 20.10 35.87
C SER A 99 10.30 19.58 34.63
N ARG A 100 10.12 20.39 33.58
CA ARG A 100 9.75 19.89 32.26
C ARG A 100 11.03 19.62 31.49
N ASP A 101 11.60 18.45 31.74
CA ASP A 101 12.65 17.91 30.88
C ASP A 101 12.21 18.06 29.39
N PRO A 102 13.02 18.71 28.54
CA PRO A 102 12.67 18.98 27.16
C PRO A 102 12.28 17.71 26.38
N ILE A 103 12.88 16.56 26.72
CA ILE A 103 12.60 15.28 26.07
C ILE A 103 11.25 14.72 26.49
N THR A 104 10.86 14.85 27.75
CA THR A 104 9.50 14.50 28.23
C THR A 104 8.43 15.33 27.54
N THR A 105 8.69 16.63 27.40
CA THR A 105 7.75 17.55 26.75
C THR A 105 7.60 17.21 25.27
N ARG A 106 8.73 17.06 24.55
CA ARG A 106 8.74 16.65 23.15
C ARG A 106 8.11 15.28 22.92
N PHE A 107 8.28 14.33 23.84
CA PHE A 107 7.61 13.02 23.77
C PHE A 107 6.09 13.18 23.79
N TYR A 108 5.54 13.97 24.71
CA TYR A 108 4.09 14.21 24.75
C TYR A 108 3.62 15.02 23.54
N GLU A 109 4.37 16.03 23.12
CA GLU A 109 4.04 16.84 21.94
C GLU A 109 4.00 16.00 20.67
N ALA A 110 4.93 15.06 20.50
CA ALA A 110 4.94 14.12 19.38
C ALA A 110 3.70 13.21 19.40
N LEU A 111 3.28 12.71 20.56
CA LEU A 111 2.16 11.75 20.66
C LEU A 111 0.78 12.42 20.65
N ALA A 112 0.64 13.64 21.15
CA ALA A 112 -0.64 14.31 21.36
C ALA A 112 -1.54 14.41 20.11
N PRO A 113 -1.00 14.66 18.90
CA PRO A 113 -1.81 14.68 17.68
C PRO A 113 -2.54 13.36 17.37
N LEU A 114 -2.03 12.21 17.86
CA LEU A 114 -2.63 10.90 17.59
C LEU A 114 -4.07 10.77 18.13
N LYS A 115 -4.48 11.64 19.07
CA LYS A 115 -5.85 11.64 19.63
C LYS A 115 -6.94 11.86 18.57
N ASP A 116 -6.59 12.51 17.46
CA ASP A 116 -7.52 12.90 16.39
C ASP A 116 -7.34 12.02 15.13
N LEU A 117 -6.63 10.89 15.22
CA LEU A 117 -6.37 9.97 14.08
C LEU A 117 -7.64 9.57 13.34
N ASP A 118 -8.75 9.32 14.04
CA ASP A 118 -10.03 8.90 13.45
C ASP A 118 -10.72 10.00 12.62
N LYS A 119 -10.32 11.26 12.79
CA LYS A 119 -10.84 12.40 12.03
C LYS A 119 -10.07 12.64 10.73
N LEU A 120 -8.92 12.01 10.57
CA LEU A 120 -8.04 12.14 9.43
C LEU A 120 -8.41 11.13 8.34
N SER A 121 -8.16 11.51 7.08
CA SER A 121 -8.14 10.54 5.99
C SER A 121 -7.01 9.52 6.18
N GLU A 122 -7.10 8.35 5.55
CA GLU A 122 -6.06 7.31 5.68
C GLU A 122 -4.65 7.79 5.29
N ASP A 123 -4.54 8.69 4.31
CA ASP A 123 -3.27 9.27 3.88
C ASP A 123 -2.70 10.20 4.95
N GLU A 124 -3.55 11.03 5.55
CA GLU A 124 -3.20 11.90 6.68
C GLU A 124 -2.86 11.08 7.93
N GLN A 125 -3.56 9.97 8.17
CA GLN A 125 -3.22 9.03 9.24
C GLN A 125 -1.82 8.44 9.02
N ASN A 126 -1.51 7.98 7.81
CA ASN A 126 -0.20 7.44 7.46
C ASN A 126 0.93 8.47 7.58
N ALA A 127 0.67 9.71 7.16
CA ALA A 127 1.61 10.81 7.31
C ALA A 127 1.86 11.12 8.78
N LEU A 128 0.81 11.21 9.59
CA LEU A 128 0.92 11.50 11.01
C LEU A 128 1.66 10.37 11.76
N ILE A 129 1.30 9.10 11.52
CA ILE A 129 1.99 7.95 12.13
C ILE A 129 3.50 8.01 11.85
N HIS A 130 3.88 8.32 10.61
CA HIS A 130 5.27 8.45 10.20
C HIS A 130 5.98 9.65 10.86
N GLU A 131 5.31 10.80 10.97
CA GLU A 131 5.86 11.98 11.65
C GLU A 131 6.15 11.68 13.12
N VAL A 132 5.17 11.11 13.83
CA VAL A 132 5.31 10.74 15.24
C VAL A 132 6.43 9.73 15.42
N GLN A 133 6.49 8.70 14.57
CA GLN A 133 7.55 7.69 14.59
C GLN A 133 8.94 8.34 14.46
N ASN A 134 9.12 9.25 13.51
CA ASN A 134 10.39 9.94 13.29
C ASN A 134 10.81 10.80 14.48
N GLU A 135 9.87 11.52 15.09
CA GLU A 135 10.15 12.29 16.30
C GLU A 135 10.55 11.38 17.48
N LEU A 136 9.88 10.24 17.67
CA LEU A 136 10.28 9.28 18.70
C LEU A 136 11.67 8.69 18.45
N PHE A 137 12.03 8.39 17.20
CA PHE A 137 13.37 7.90 16.86
C PHE A 137 14.46 8.95 17.07
N LYS A 138 14.18 10.24 16.79
CA LYS A 138 15.08 11.35 17.15
C LYS A 138 15.31 11.40 18.67
N LEU A 139 14.24 11.33 19.46
CA LEU A 139 14.33 11.33 20.93
C LEU A 139 15.12 10.12 21.47
N ILE A 140 14.91 8.93 20.89
CA ILE A 140 15.68 7.72 21.24
C ILE A 140 17.18 7.93 20.95
N LYS A 141 17.53 8.47 19.78
CA LYS A 141 18.93 8.73 19.39
C LYS A 141 19.58 9.75 20.31
N GLU A 142 18.88 10.84 20.62
CA GLU A 142 19.35 11.86 21.57
C GLU A 142 19.63 11.25 22.96
N ARG A 143 18.75 10.35 23.46
CA ARG A 143 18.93 9.71 24.77
C ARG A 143 19.96 8.57 24.80
N ASN A 144 20.12 7.83 23.70
CA ASN A 144 21.14 6.78 23.56
C ASN A 144 22.56 7.35 23.71
N SER A 145 22.75 8.65 23.39
CA SER A 145 24.04 9.32 23.54
C SER A 145 24.47 9.59 24.99
N VAL A 146 23.62 9.34 26.00
CA VAL A 146 23.89 9.71 27.40
C VAL A 146 23.56 8.62 28.43
N HIS A 147 22.34 8.05 28.46
CA HIS A 147 21.90 7.20 29.58
C HIS A 147 20.89 6.08 29.22
N PHE A 148 20.35 6.07 28.00
CA PHE A 148 19.37 5.07 27.57
C PHE A 148 20.07 3.92 26.85
N ASN A 149 19.90 2.69 27.34
CA ASN A 149 20.31 1.48 26.63
C ASN A 149 19.07 0.86 25.96
N PRO A 150 18.73 1.26 24.73
CA PRO A 150 17.61 0.68 24.00
C PRO A 150 17.76 -0.84 23.87
N PRO A 151 16.65 -1.60 23.92
CA PRO A 151 16.70 -3.03 23.63
C PRO A 151 17.17 -3.26 22.18
N ARG A 152 17.84 -4.39 21.93
CA ARG A 152 18.46 -4.67 20.62
C ARG A 152 17.45 -4.59 19.49
N GLU A 153 16.23 -5.05 19.72
CA GLU A 153 15.14 -5.02 18.74
C GLU A 153 14.78 -3.57 18.33
N LEU A 154 14.85 -2.61 19.26
CA LEU A 154 14.61 -1.20 18.94
C LEU A 154 15.79 -0.60 18.19
N LEU A 155 17.02 -0.96 18.55
CA LEU A 155 18.21 -0.53 17.80
C LEU A 155 18.17 -1.02 16.36
N ASP A 156 17.79 -2.28 16.14
CA ASP A 156 17.65 -2.87 14.81
C ASP A 156 16.59 -2.13 13.97
N VAL A 157 15.46 -1.75 14.58
CA VAL A 157 14.41 -0.96 13.91
C VAL A 157 14.89 0.44 13.56
N VAL A 158 15.52 1.15 14.50
CA VAL A 158 16.05 2.51 14.27
C VAL A 158 17.15 2.49 13.20
N HIS A 159 18.02 1.48 13.23
CA HIS A 159 19.07 1.29 12.23
C HIS A 159 18.46 1.00 10.85
N SER A 160 17.49 0.09 10.77
CA SER A 160 16.81 -0.24 9.51
C SER A 160 16.08 0.97 8.91
N GLU A 161 15.40 1.77 9.75
CA GLU A 161 14.77 3.01 9.31
C GLU A 161 15.80 4.01 8.76
N HIS A 162 16.92 4.19 9.46
CA HIS A 162 17.98 5.09 9.01
C HIS A 162 18.54 4.68 7.65
N GLN A 163 18.82 3.39 7.47
CA GLN A 163 19.28 2.85 6.19
C GLN A 163 18.22 2.99 5.09
N GLU A 164 16.95 2.73 5.39
CA GLU A 164 15.83 2.93 4.46
C GLU A 164 15.70 4.40 4.01
N GLN A 165 15.84 5.36 4.92
CA GLN A 165 15.81 6.79 4.59
C GLN A 165 16.99 7.18 3.70
N MET A 166 18.20 6.68 4.00
CA MET A 166 19.37 6.89 3.15
C MET A 166 19.18 6.28 1.75
N LEU A 167 18.62 5.07 1.66
CA LEU A 167 18.31 4.41 0.40
C LEU A 167 17.32 5.22 -0.43
N LYS A 168 16.20 5.64 0.17
CA LYS A 168 15.19 6.49 -0.49
C LYS A 168 15.81 7.77 -1.02
N SER A 169 16.69 8.40 -0.24
CA SER A 169 17.43 9.59 -0.69
C SER A 169 18.36 9.30 -1.86
N GLN A 170 19.13 8.20 -1.83
CA GLN A 170 20.05 7.83 -2.91
C GLN A 170 19.31 7.45 -4.20
N LEU A 171 18.13 6.84 -4.09
CA LEU A 171 17.26 6.50 -5.22
C LEU A 171 16.39 7.68 -5.68
N ALA A 172 16.45 8.83 -4.99
CA ALA A 172 15.55 9.97 -5.17
C ALA A 172 14.06 9.59 -5.16
N HIS A 173 13.71 8.58 -4.35
CA HIS A 173 12.37 8.00 -4.33
C HIS A 173 11.45 8.73 -3.35
N LYS A 174 10.28 9.17 -3.84
CA LYS A 174 9.18 9.70 -3.03
C LYS A 174 7.94 8.87 -3.31
N THR A 175 7.46 8.17 -2.28
CA THR A 175 6.23 7.38 -2.37
C THR A 175 5.03 8.29 -2.39
N SER A 176 4.12 8.11 -3.36
CA SER A 176 2.85 8.84 -3.41
C SER A 176 1.85 8.24 -2.39
N PRO A 177 0.80 8.98 -1.98
CA PRO A 177 -0.12 8.52 -0.92
C PRO A 177 -0.79 7.15 -1.20
N ASN A 178 -1.10 6.87 -2.48
CA ASN A 178 -1.73 5.62 -2.90
C ASN A 178 -0.74 4.47 -3.13
N ARG A 179 0.56 4.71 -2.98
CA ARG A 179 1.62 3.73 -3.18
C ARG A 179 2.35 3.43 -1.88
N THR A 180 3.08 2.33 -1.90
CA THR A 180 3.80 1.82 -0.74
C THR A 180 5.09 1.14 -1.20
N THR A 181 6.09 1.17 -0.32
CA THR A 181 7.37 0.53 -0.55
C THR A 181 7.36 -0.87 0.03
N ALA A 182 7.83 -1.84 -0.74
CA ALA A 182 8.14 -3.18 -0.27
C ALA A 182 9.56 -3.58 -0.70
N TYR A 183 10.06 -4.69 -0.16
CA TYR A 183 11.42 -5.16 -0.39
C TYR A 183 11.46 -6.59 -0.93
N ILE A 184 12.38 -6.84 -1.85
CA ILE A 184 12.64 -8.16 -2.42
C ILE A 184 14.07 -8.61 -2.21
N TYR A 185 14.23 -9.75 -1.55
CA TYR A 185 15.51 -10.37 -1.25
C TYR A 185 15.82 -11.43 -2.31
N SER A 186 16.92 -11.26 -3.04
CA SER A 186 17.22 -12.10 -4.20
C SER A 186 18.71 -12.26 -4.46
N ASN A 187 19.07 -13.37 -5.10
CA ASN A 187 20.41 -13.62 -5.61
C ASN A 187 20.53 -13.37 -7.12
N VAL A 188 19.41 -13.04 -7.77
CA VAL A 188 19.38 -12.70 -9.21
C VAL A 188 20.04 -11.33 -9.40
N PRO A 189 20.91 -11.14 -10.42
CA PRO A 189 21.55 -9.85 -10.68
C PRO A 189 20.59 -8.72 -11.11
N PRO A 190 20.92 -7.44 -10.83
CA PRO A 190 20.08 -6.30 -11.17
C PRO A 190 19.85 -6.14 -12.67
N ASP A 191 20.85 -6.40 -13.51
CA ASP A 191 20.71 -6.22 -14.95
C ASP A 191 19.64 -7.16 -15.54
N GLN A 192 19.45 -8.34 -14.93
CA GLN A 192 18.35 -9.24 -15.29
C GLN A 192 17.03 -8.72 -14.75
N VAL A 193 16.95 -8.43 -13.45
CA VAL A 193 15.71 -8.01 -12.77
C VAL A 193 15.17 -6.67 -13.29
N PHE A 194 16.03 -5.71 -13.63
CA PHE A 194 15.60 -4.42 -14.19
C PHE A 194 15.05 -4.54 -15.60
N ASN A 195 15.40 -5.60 -16.34
CA ASN A 195 14.91 -5.81 -17.70
C ASN A 195 13.63 -6.63 -17.76
N GLN A 196 13.49 -7.66 -16.91
CA GLN A 196 12.38 -8.63 -16.99
C GLN A 196 11.51 -8.70 -15.74
N GLY A 197 11.83 -7.91 -14.71
CA GLY A 197 11.16 -7.98 -13.43
C GLY A 197 11.42 -9.29 -12.70
N PHE A 198 10.52 -9.61 -11.77
CA PHE A 198 10.40 -10.93 -11.17
C PHE A 198 9.20 -11.64 -11.80
N THR A 199 9.47 -12.43 -12.83
CA THR A 199 8.47 -13.23 -13.53
C THR A 199 7.87 -14.28 -12.61
N ALA A 200 6.54 -14.39 -12.59
CA ALA A 200 5.84 -15.52 -11.96
C ALA A 200 5.87 -16.74 -12.90
N GLY A 201 7.05 -17.36 -13.07
CA GLY A 201 7.24 -18.53 -13.91
C GLY A 201 7.10 -19.82 -13.11
N GLY A 202 5.89 -20.29 -12.81
CA GLY A 202 5.70 -21.53 -12.06
C GLY A 202 6.46 -21.57 -10.72
N PHE A 203 6.56 -22.75 -10.12
CA PHE A 203 6.81 -22.98 -8.69
C PHE A 203 8.27 -22.85 -8.19
N ASP A 204 9.04 -21.91 -8.71
CA ASP A 204 10.39 -21.63 -8.20
C ASP A 204 10.59 -20.15 -7.84
N ARG A 205 10.74 -19.90 -6.52
CA ARG A 205 11.35 -18.73 -5.84
C ARG A 205 10.47 -17.46 -5.80
N ALA A 206 10.44 -16.57 -4.79
CA ALA A 206 11.17 -16.38 -3.52
C ALA A 206 10.19 -15.95 -2.38
N LEU A 207 10.62 -16.06 -1.11
CA LEU A 207 9.80 -15.89 0.11
C LEU A 207 9.71 -14.42 0.59
N PHE A 208 8.48 -13.97 0.87
CA PHE A 208 8.17 -12.64 1.41
C PHE A 208 7.36 -12.75 2.73
N GLU A 209 7.85 -13.59 3.65
CA GLU A 209 7.44 -13.83 5.05
C GLU A 209 5.99 -13.57 5.52
N GLY A 210 5.24 -14.68 5.60
CA GLY A 210 4.44 -15.11 6.75
C GLY A 210 4.55 -16.64 6.82
N THR A 211 4.49 -17.27 8.00
CA THR A 211 4.57 -18.74 8.12
C THR A 211 3.36 -19.38 7.44
N LEU A 212 3.48 -19.78 6.18
CA LEU A 212 2.68 -20.85 5.60
C LEU A 212 3.50 -22.11 5.84
N ASP A 213 3.07 -22.87 6.84
CA ASP A 213 3.77 -24.06 7.31
C ASP A 213 4.05 -25.01 6.14
N LYS A 214 5.27 -25.53 6.08
CA LYS A 214 5.67 -26.50 5.05
C LYS A 214 4.78 -27.73 5.19
N THR A 215 4.12 -28.13 4.11
CA THR A 215 3.84 -29.56 3.91
C THR A 215 4.54 -30.05 2.65
N ALA A 216 5.19 -31.19 2.81
CA ALA A 216 6.06 -31.82 1.83
C ALA A 216 5.30 -32.15 0.54
N GLY A 217 5.88 -31.77 -0.60
CA GLY A 217 5.34 -32.13 -1.92
C GLY A 217 5.07 -30.96 -2.88
N GLY A 218 5.98 -29.97 -2.92
CA GLY A 218 6.13 -29.01 -4.02
C GLY A 218 5.06 -27.91 -4.08
N ASN A 219 5.53 -26.65 -4.15
CA ASN A 219 4.84 -25.45 -4.67
C ASN A 219 4.64 -24.29 -3.67
N THR A 220 5.41 -23.19 -3.85
CA THR A 220 5.31 -21.92 -3.09
C THR A 220 4.94 -20.75 -4.02
N SER A 221 4.09 -19.84 -3.55
CA SER A 221 3.58 -18.69 -4.30
C SER A 221 4.19 -17.36 -3.85
N MET A 222 4.34 -16.39 -4.77
CA MET A 222 4.87 -15.05 -4.49
C MET A 222 3.78 -14.03 -4.14
N TYR A 223 3.96 -13.34 -3.01
CA TYR A 223 3.06 -12.28 -2.55
C TYR A 223 3.79 -11.12 -1.90
N LEU A 224 3.26 -9.92 -2.09
CA LEU A 224 3.70 -8.75 -1.35
C LEU A 224 2.78 -8.57 -0.14
N LEU A 225 3.31 -8.93 1.01
CA LEU A 225 2.56 -8.90 2.26
C LEU A 225 2.65 -7.54 2.92
N SER A 226 1.61 -7.20 3.68
CA SER A 226 1.51 -5.93 4.41
C SER A 226 2.58 -5.71 5.47
N GLN A 227 3.35 -6.76 5.80
CA GLN A 227 4.47 -6.73 6.74
C GLN A 227 5.84 -6.68 6.06
N ASN A 228 5.91 -6.47 4.73
CA ASN A 228 7.16 -6.50 3.97
C ASN A 228 8.01 -5.23 4.18
N GLN A 229 8.68 -5.17 5.33
CA GLN A 229 9.61 -4.11 5.73
C GLN A 229 11.03 -4.41 5.28
N LEU A 230 11.86 -3.37 5.23
CA LEU A 230 13.30 -3.57 5.19
C LEU A 230 13.76 -4.28 6.48
N ASP A 231 14.03 -5.56 6.36
CA ASP A 231 14.78 -6.35 7.33
C ASP A 231 16.24 -6.52 6.86
N LEU A 232 17.16 -5.83 7.52
CA LEU A 232 18.59 -5.88 7.23
C LEU A 232 19.25 -7.19 7.67
N LYS A 233 18.70 -7.90 8.64
CA LYS A 233 19.26 -9.19 9.08
C LYS A 233 18.96 -10.26 8.04
N LYS A 234 17.71 -10.32 7.59
CA LYS A 234 17.29 -11.20 6.50
C LYS A 234 18.03 -10.91 5.20
N ALA A 235 18.24 -9.63 4.90
CA ALA A 235 19.02 -9.22 3.72
C ALA A 235 20.44 -9.78 3.68
N LYS A 236 21.06 -10.15 4.82
CA LYS A 236 22.40 -10.76 4.83
C LYS A 236 22.43 -12.11 4.10
N ASP A 237 21.32 -12.82 4.04
CA ASP A 237 21.23 -14.13 3.39
C ASP A 237 21.13 -14.02 1.86
N PHE A 238 21.11 -12.80 1.32
CA PHE A 238 20.91 -12.53 -0.11
C PHE A 238 21.94 -11.55 -0.64
N LYS A 239 22.35 -11.76 -1.90
CA LYS A 239 23.34 -10.90 -2.57
C LYS A 239 22.78 -9.53 -2.94
N TYR A 240 21.48 -9.43 -3.19
CA TYR A 240 20.79 -8.21 -3.59
C TYR A 240 19.47 -8.06 -2.84
N VAL A 241 19.12 -6.82 -2.56
CA VAL A 241 17.79 -6.43 -2.11
C VAL A 241 17.23 -5.38 -3.06
N TYR A 242 16.01 -5.57 -3.52
CA TYR A 242 15.31 -4.67 -4.42
C TYR A 242 14.26 -3.90 -3.66
N MET A 243 14.23 -2.59 -3.87
CA MET A 243 13.16 -1.73 -3.41
C MET A 243 12.13 -1.64 -4.52
N ILE A 244 10.88 -1.93 -4.18
CA ILE A 244 9.76 -1.87 -5.12
C ILE A 244 8.74 -0.83 -4.63
N ASP A 245 8.13 -0.14 -5.58
CA ASP A 245 7.08 0.86 -5.39
C ASP A 245 5.83 0.35 -6.09
N ILE A 246 4.78 0.06 -5.32
CA ILE A 246 3.54 -0.57 -5.79
C ILE A 246 2.34 0.18 -5.24
N TYR A 247 1.17 0.06 -5.86
CA TYR A 247 -0.06 0.55 -5.23
C TYR A 247 -0.37 -0.20 -3.94
N SER A 248 -0.86 0.52 -2.94
CA SER A 248 -1.20 -0.04 -1.62
C SER A 248 -2.29 -1.12 -1.68
N SER A 249 -3.12 -1.13 -2.73
CA SER A 249 -4.10 -2.20 -2.98
C SER A 249 -3.47 -3.51 -3.45
N ALA A 250 -2.24 -3.45 -3.95
CA ALA A 250 -1.49 -4.60 -4.41
C ALA A 250 -0.75 -5.32 -3.26
N ILE A 251 -0.82 -4.75 -2.05
CA ILE A 251 -0.43 -5.40 -0.81
C ILE A 251 -1.59 -6.25 -0.29
N ILE A 252 -1.27 -7.49 0.04
CA ILE A 252 -2.20 -8.43 0.67
C ILE A 252 -2.00 -8.41 2.19
N ASN A 253 -3.10 -8.19 2.92
CA ASN A 253 -3.08 -8.25 4.38
C ASN A 253 -3.50 -9.66 4.85
N THR A 254 -2.51 -10.48 5.18
CA THR A 254 -2.70 -11.86 5.64
C THR A 254 -3.34 -11.97 7.03
N ASN A 255 -3.26 -10.92 7.86
CA ASN A 255 -3.87 -10.93 9.20
C ASN A 255 -5.41 -11.02 9.14
N ASN A 256 -5.99 -10.63 7.99
CA ASN A 256 -7.42 -10.64 7.75
C ASN A 256 -7.90 -11.83 6.92
N PHE A 257 -7.06 -12.84 6.62
CA PHE A 257 -7.50 -14.12 6.04
C PHE A 257 -8.02 -14.99 7.18
N PRO A 258 -9.30 -14.94 7.56
CA PRO A 258 -9.77 -15.65 8.72
C PRO A 258 -10.00 -17.09 8.26
N ARG A 259 -9.26 -18.05 8.82
CA ARG A 259 -9.57 -19.48 8.69
C ARG A 259 -9.48 -20.09 7.28
N ASN A 260 -8.38 -19.89 6.57
CA ASN A 260 -7.94 -21.00 5.72
C ASN A 260 -7.34 -22.05 6.66
N THR A 261 -8.07 -23.15 6.88
CA THR A 261 -7.62 -24.27 7.73
C THR A 261 -6.36 -24.94 7.17
N PHE A 262 -5.96 -24.58 5.94
CA PHE A 262 -4.75 -25.04 5.28
C PHE A 262 -4.06 -23.87 4.57
N PRO A 263 -2.80 -23.56 4.91
CA PRO A 263 -1.88 -22.71 4.14
C PRO A 263 -1.79 -23.02 2.63
N ASN A 264 -2.22 -24.22 2.24
CA ASN A 264 -2.09 -24.78 0.91
C ASN A 264 -3.28 -24.46 -0.01
N GLN A 265 -4.31 -23.75 0.49
CA GLN A 265 -5.53 -23.46 -0.28
C GLN A 265 -5.56 -22.02 -0.75
N SER A 266 -5.15 -21.90 -2.03
CA SER A 266 -5.10 -20.72 -2.89
C SER A 266 -4.23 -19.58 -2.39
N LEU A 267 -3.19 -19.37 -3.19
CA LEU A 267 -2.44 -18.14 -3.25
C LEU A 267 -1.87 -18.11 -4.69
N ILE A 268 -2.55 -17.47 -5.66
CA ILE A 268 -2.02 -17.21 -7.02
C ILE A 268 -0.83 -16.21 -7.01
N PRO A 269 0.38 -16.62 -7.45
CA PRO A 269 1.56 -15.74 -7.42
C PRO A 269 1.34 -14.47 -8.24
N ARG A 270 1.82 -13.33 -7.72
CA ARG A 270 1.90 -12.07 -8.47
C ARG A 270 3.33 -11.86 -8.99
N ALA A 271 3.46 -11.60 -10.28
CA ALA A 271 4.70 -11.09 -10.87
C ALA A 271 4.97 -9.64 -10.41
N VAL A 272 6.25 -9.27 -10.32
CA VAL A 272 6.66 -7.88 -10.09
C VAL A 272 7.30 -7.37 -11.37
N GLU A 273 6.72 -6.31 -11.92
CA GLU A 273 7.13 -5.77 -13.20
C GLU A 273 8.42 -4.95 -13.07
N PRO A 274 9.23 -4.83 -14.14
CA PRO A 274 10.37 -3.91 -14.18
C PRO A 274 10.01 -2.49 -13.72
N SER A 275 8.84 -2.00 -14.13
CA SER A 275 8.32 -0.66 -13.85
C SER A 275 8.09 -0.42 -12.35
N GLU A 276 7.82 -1.48 -11.58
CA GLU A 276 7.56 -1.45 -10.13
C GLU A 276 8.87 -1.45 -9.32
N ILE A 277 10.01 -1.80 -9.93
CA ILE A 277 11.31 -1.85 -9.26
C ILE A 277 11.95 -0.46 -9.28
N VAL A 278 12.17 0.12 -8.11
CA VAL A 278 12.83 1.43 -7.95
C VAL A 278 14.34 1.30 -8.12
N GLY A 279 14.91 0.24 -7.57
CA GLY A 279 16.35 -0.02 -7.59
C GLY A 279 16.74 -1.19 -6.70
N CYS A 280 18.04 -1.43 -6.58
CA CYS A 280 18.59 -2.48 -5.73
C CYS A 280 19.78 -1.99 -4.91
N PHE A 281 20.15 -2.76 -3.89
CA PHE A 281 21.35 -2.54 -3.09
C PHE A 281 21.93 -3.86 -2.58
N GLN A 282 23.14 -3.78 -2.01
CA GLN A 282 23.81 -4.86 -1.29
C GLN A 282 24.05 -4.43 0.16
N LEU A 283 24.39 -5.38 1.02
CA LEU A 283 24.78 -5.10 2.40
C LEU A 283 26.27 -5.35 2.65
N THR A 284 26.84 -4.64 3.62
CA THR A 284 28.11 -5.01 4.22
C THR A 284 27.96 -6.25 5.09
N ASP A 285 29.04 -7.03 5.25
CA ASP A 285 29.06 -8.19 6.13
C ASP A 285 29.52 -7.83 7.55
N ASP A 286 28.78 -6.90 8.17
CA ASP A 286 29.02 -6.46 9.55
C ASP A 286 27.93 -6.98 10.49
N GLU A 287 28.14 -6.83 11.81
CA GLU A 287 27.09 -7.08 12.82
C GLU A 287 25.91 -6.08 12.67
N TYR A 288 26.22 -4.86 12.21
CA TYR A 288 25.24 -3.82 11.86
C TYR A 288 25.35 -3.52 10.35
N PRO A 289 24.63 -4.27 9.50
CA PRO A 289 24.79 -4.19 8.05
C PRO A 289 24.47 -2.80 7.52
N GLN A 290 25.30 -2.28 6.61
CA GLN A 290 25.09 -1.01 5.94
C GLN A 290 24.67 -1.24 4.49
N ILE A 291 23.75 -0.41 3.99
CA ILE A 291 23.37 -0.38 2.58
C ILE A 291 24.53 0.14 1.74
N THR A 292 24.92 -0.63 0.74
CA THR A 292 26.01 -0.30 -0.20
C THR A 292 25.63 -0.63 -1.63
N LYS A 293 26.42 -0.12 -2.59
CA LYS A 293 26.28 -0.42 -4.03
C LYS A 293 24.84 -0.26 -4.52
N VAL A 294 24.22 0.85 -4.13
CA VAL A 294 22.88 1.22 -4.58
C VAL A 294 22.90 1.43 -6.08
N LYS A 295 22.00 0.75 -6.80
CA LYS A 295 21.75 0.94 -8.23
C LYS A 295 20.29 1.33 -8.43
N LYS A 296 20.06 2.42 -9.15
CA LYS A 296 18.72 2.86 -9.54
C LYS A 296 18.27 2.10 -10.79
N ASN A 297 16.98 1.77 -10.86
CA ASN A 297 16.37 1.28 -12.08
C ASN A 297 15.87 2.47 -12.92
N GLU A 298 16.48 2.71 -14.08
CA GLU A 298 16.05 3.79 -14.98
C GLU A 298 14.76 3.47 -15.76
N GLY A 299 14.31 2.21 -15.71
CA GLY A 299 13.01 1.74 -16.21
C GLY A 299 11.86 1.91 -15.21
N HIS A 300 12.12 2.36 -13.97
CA HIS A 300 11.07 2.56 -12.98
C HIS A 300 9.99 3.54 -13.49
N LYS A 301 8.71 3.16 -13.36
CA LYS A 301 7.51 3.86 -13.90
C LYS A 301 7.46 4.02 -15.41
N LYS A 302 8.37 3.38 -16.15
CA LYS A 302 8.25 3.23 -17.60
C LYS A 302 7.62 1.88 -17.86
N ILE A 303 6.38 1.91 -18.32
CA ILE A 303 5.71 0.70 -18.81
C ILE A 303 6.13 0.56 -20.27
N GLU A 304 6.90 -0.46 -20.59
CA GLU A 304 7.05 -0.88 -21.98
C GLU A 304 5.76 -1.62 -22.36
N PRO A 305 4.97 -1.10 -23.30
CA PRO A 305 3.72 -1.74 -23.67
C PRO A 305 4.02 -3.10 -24.29
N GLY A 306 3.46 -4.17 -23.70
CA GLY A 306 3.38 -5.46 -24.36
C GLY A 306 2.48 -5.39 -25.61
N GLU A 307 2.38 -6.48 -26.37
CA GLU A 307 1.54 -6.50 -27.58
C GLU A 307 0.04 -6.67 -27.27
N GLN A 308 -0.31 -7.23 -26.10
CA GLN A 308 -1.68 -7.60 -25.77
C GLN A 308 -2.40 -6.50 -24.98
N LEU A 309 -3.55 -6.06 -25.50
CA LEU A 309 -4.49 -5.19 -24.79
C LEU A 309 -5.48 -6.02 -23.96
N LEU A 310 -5.91 -5.43 -22.84
CA LEU A 310 -7.04 -5.88 -22.05
C LEU A 310 -8.09 -4.77 -21.97
N PHE A 311 -9.33 -5.21 -21.80
CA PHE A 311 -10.52 -4.39 -21.76
C PHE A 311 -11.32 -4.72 -20.50
N ARG A 312 -11.99 -3.72 -19.95
CA ARG A 312 -12.89 -3.90 -18.81
C ARG A 312 -14.11 -3.00 -18.93
N ALA A 313 -15.29 -3.61 -18.88
CA ALA A 313 -16.53 -2.88 -18.63
C ALA A 313 -16.64 -2.50 -17.15
N ASP A 314 -16.97 -1.25 -16.86
CA ASP A 314 -17.23 -0.76 -15.50
C ASP A 314 -18.37 0.28 -15.53
N SER A 315 -19.09 0.43 -14.42
CA SER A 315 -20.13 1.47 -14.26
C SER A 315 -19.53 2.84 -13.99
N ARG A 316 -18.33 2.86 -13.43
CA ARG A 316 -17.73 4.07 -12.89
C ARG A 316 -17.12 4.88 -14.01
N HIS A 317 -17.43 6.17 -14.03
CA HIS A 317 -16.75 7.11 -14.93
C HIS A 317 -15.32 7.36 -14.43
N HIS A 318 -14.37 7.56 -15.35
CA HIS A 318 -12.96 7.70 -14.98
C HIS A 318 -12.71 8.86 -14.00
N SER A 319 -13.48 9.94 -14.08
CA SER A 319 -13.30 11.13 -13.24
C SER A 319 -13.71 10.95 -11.77
N GLY A 320 -14.26 9.80 -11.39
CA GLY A 320 -14.76 9.56 -10.03
C GLY A 320 -16.04 10.33 -9.67
N ASP A 321 -16.63 11.08 -10.61
CA ASP A 321 -17.85 11.86 -10.41
C ASP A 321 -19.08 10.94 -10.41
N PRO A 322 -19.74 10.70 -9.26
CA PRO A 322 -20.84 9.75 -9.19
C PRO A 322 -22.06 10.15 -10.03
N SER A 323 -22.16 11.42 -10.43
CA SER A 323 -23.24 11.89 -11.32
C SER A 323 -23.07 11.39 -12.76
N LYS A 324 -21.86 10.99 -13.13
CA LYS A 324 -21.52 10.42 -14.43
C LYS A 324 -21.53 8.89 -14.44
N ASP A 325 -21.64 8.25 -13.28
CA ASP A 325 -21.69 6.79 -13.21
C ASP A 325 -22.88 6.23 -14.00
N ALA A 326 -22.64 5.19 -14.77
CA ALA A 326 -23.62 4.59 -15.66
C ALA A 326 -24.02 3.19 -15.18
N ALA A 327 -25.26 2.79 -15.47
CA ALA A 327 -25.78 1.45 -15.14
C ALA A 327 -25.53 0.98 -13.68
N LEU A 328 -25.46 1.91 -12.71
CA LEU A 328 -25.14 1.63 -11.29
C LEU A 328 -26.02 0.56 -10.62
N HIS A 329 -27.23 0.34 -11.12
CA HIS A 329 -28.13 -0.67 -10.57
C HIS A 329 -27.72 -2.09 -10.96
N VAL A 330 -27.00 -2.25 -12.08
CA VAL A 330 -26.54 -3.53 -12.61
C VAL A 330 -25.17 -3.89 -12.06
N PHE A 331 -24.26 -2.92 -11.94
CA PHE A 331 -22.93 -3.13 -11.35
C PHE A 331 -22.93 -3.23 -9.81
N ARG A 332 -24.10 -3.23 -9.16
CA ARG A 332 -24.27 -3.58 -7.74
C ARG A 332 -24.37 -5.10 -7.59
N GLU A 333 -23.36 -5.83 -8.03
CA GLU A 333 -23.27 -7.27 -7.82
C GLU A 333 -22.83 -7.53 -6.36
N GLY A 334 -23.75 -8.04 -5.54
CA GLY A 334 -23.52 -8.38 -4.13
C GLY A 334 -24.68 -8.03 -3.18
N THR A 335 -25.01 -8.94 -2.25
CA THR A 335 -26.15 -8.80 -1.33
C THR A 335 -26.06 -7.57 -0.42
N THR A 336 -27.07 -6.70 -0.54
CA THR A 336 -27.52 -5.64 0.39
C THR A 336 -26.64 -4.39 0.60
N ALA A 337 -27.29 -3.24 0.42
CA ALA A 337 -26.79 -1.86 0.59
C ALA A 337 -26.23 -1.50 1.99
N THR A 338 -26.24 -2.43 2.94
CA THR A 338 -25.79 -2.27 4.32
C THR A 338 -24.39 -2.84 4.57
N ALA A 339 -23.96 -3.89 3.85
CA ALA A 339 -22.60 -4.43 3.95
C ALA A 339 -21.58 -3.58 3.16
N SER A 340 -22.02 -3.03 2.03
CA SER A 340 -21.19 -2.18 1.14
C SER A 340 -20.73 -0.85 1.73
N ARG A 341 -21.25 -0.43 2.89
CA ARG A 341 -20.85 0.83 3.54
C ARG A 341 -19.72 0.68 4.55
N LYS A 342 -19.39 -0.53 5.01
CA LYS A 342 -18.40 -0.74 6.09
C LYS A 342 -17.16 -1.53 5.66
N GLU A 343 -17.26 -2.36 4.62
CA GLU A 343 -16.14 -3.20 4.17
C GLU A 343 -15.42 -2.65 2.91
N HIS A 344 -15.95 -1.60 2.31
CA HIS A 344 -15.38 -1.03 1.10
C HIS A 344 -14.34 0.03 1.46
N GLY A 345 -13.07 -0.25 1.20
CA GLY A 345 -12.00 0.76 1.16
C GLY A 345 -12.15 1.76 -0.01
N TRP A 346 -13.38 1.99 -0.47
CA TRP A 346 -13.73 2.75 -1.66
C TRP A 346 -14.31 4.10 -1.22
N LYS A 347 -13.64 5.20 -1.56
CA LYS A 347 -14.25 6.53 -1.43
C LYS A 347 -14.99 6.84 -2.72
N LYS A 348 -16.27 7.23 -2.62
CA LYS A 348 -16.95 7.91 -3.73
C LYS A 348 -16.15 9.17 -4.07
N GLY A 349 -15.76 9.37 -5.33
CA GLY A 349 -14.98 10.53 -5.76
C GLY A 349 -13.56 10.25 -6.24
N ASP A 350 -13.05 9.02 -6.16
CA ASP A 350 -11.69 8.71 -6.64
C ASP A 350 -11.65 8.72 -8.18
N ASP A 351 -10.80 9.57 -8.76
CA ASP A 351 -10.46 9.53 -10.19
C ASP A 351 -9.73 8.22 -10.50
N LEU A 352 -10.32 7.37 -11.34
CA LEU A 352 -9.79 6.04 -11.70
C LEU A 352 -8.59 6.12 -12.65
N PHE A 353 -8.45 7.19 -13.44
CA PHE A 353 -7.24 7.42 -14.24
C PHE A 353 -6.04 7.73 -13.36
N GLN A 354 -6.26 8.38 -12.22
CA GLN A 354 -5.21 8.67 -11.25
C GLN A 354 -4.97 7.50 -10.28
N THR A 355 -6.06 6.98 -9.70
CA THR A 355 -6.00 6.04 -8.56
C THR A 355 -6.01 4.57 -8.98
N GLY A 356 -6.35 4.28 -10.24
CA GLY A 356 -6.48 2.92 -10.76
C GLY A 356 -7.73 2.19 -10.28
N MET A 357 -7.84 0.93 -10.66
CA MET A 357 -8.93 0.04 -10.29
C MET A 357 -8.51 -0.87 -9.16
N LYS A 358 -9.06 -0.62 -7.97
CA LYS A 358 -8.81 -1.41 -6.76
C LYS A 358 -9.73 -2.64 -6.72
N PRO A 359 -9.27 -3.79 -6.20
CA PRO A 359 -10.13 -4.94 -5.96
C PRO A 359 -11.17 -4.65 -4.86
N TRP A 360 -12.20 -5.51 -4.75
CA TRP A 360 -13.24 -5.34 -3.73
C TRP A 360 -12.71 -5.58 -2.32
N VAL A 361 -11.83 -6.56 -2.15
CA VAL A 361 -11.18 -6.86 -0.89
C VAL A 361 -9.70 -7.15 -1.11
N ASN A 362 -8.91 -7.11 -0.04
CA ASN A 362 -7.46 -7.37 -0.06
C ASN A 362 -7.07 -8.62 0.76
N HIS A 363 -8.03 -9.51 1.02
CA HIS A 363 -7.87 -10.63 1.94
C HIS A 363 -8.52 -11.95 1.47
N SER A 364 -8.91 -12.06 0.21
CA SER A 364 -9.51 -13.28 -0.37
C SER A 364 -9.04 -13.45 -1.80
N ASP A 365 -8.46 -14.59 -2.12
CA ASP A 365 -7.95 -14.93 -3.45
C ASP A 365 -8.69 -16.15 -4.04
N ASN A 366 -9.89 -16.45 -3.54
CA ASN A 366 -10.70 -17.56 -4.01
C ASN A 366 -11.20 -17.32 -5.44
N TYR A 367 -10.34 -17.60 -6.41
CA TYR A 367 -10.60 -17.38 -7.82
C TYR A 367 -11.80 -18.20 -8.32
N LYS A 368 -12.06 -19.38 -7.76
CA LYS A 368 -13.21 -20.21 -8.16
C LYS A 368 -14.53 -19.52 -7.83
N GLU A 369 -14.67 -19.07 -6.59
CA GLU A 369 -15.85 -18.31 -6.15
C GLU A 369 -15.95 -16.94 -6.84
N TYR A 370 -14.83 -16.34 -7.23
CA TYR A 370 -14.85 -15.11 -8.02
C TYR A 370 -15.34 -15.35 -9.44
N ILE A 371 -14.78 -16.35 -10.14
CA ILE A 371 -15.12 -16.68 -11.52
C ILE A 371 -16.57 -17.16 -11.62
N ASP A 372 -17.02 -18.08 -10.76
CA ASP A 372 -18.36 -18.66 -10.91
C ASP A 372 -19.46 -17.82 -10.23
N ASN A 373 -19.14 -17.15 -9.12
CA ASN A 373 -20.16 -16.52 -8.26
C ASN A 373 -19.93 -15.02 -8.03
N ARG A 374 -18.93 -14.40 -8.70
CA ARG A 374 -18.57 -12.99 -8.55
C ARG A 374 -18.41 -12.58 -7.08
N LYS A 375 -17.82 -13.42 -6.22
CA LYS A 375 -17.61 -13.06 -4.81
C LYS A 375 -16.43 -12.10 -4.63
N PRO A 376 -16.46 -11.15 -3.68
CA PRO A 376 -15.31 -10.27 -3.40
C PRO A 376 -13.99 -11.01 -3.19
N THR A 377 -13.00 -10.62 -4.01
CA THR A 377 -11.62 -11.09 -3.95
C THR A 377 -10.63 -9.95 -4.22
N ILE A 378 -9.33 -10.29 -4.23
CA ILE A 378 -8.20 -9.44 -4.63
C ILE A 378 -8.08 -9.23 -6.14
N PHE A 379 -8.94 -9.84 -6.95
CA PHE A 379 -8.84 -9.78 -8.41
C PHE A 379 -9.68 -8.65 -8.98
N VAL A 380 -9.22 -8.11 -10.10
CA VAL A 380 -10.01 -7.30 -11.02
C VAL A 380 -10.10 -8.07 -12.34
N SER A 381 -11.32 -8.42 -12.76
CA SER A 381 -11.57 -9.06 -14.04
C SER A 381 -11.36 -8.11 -15.22
N THR A 382 -10.78 -8.66 -16.28
CA THR A 382 -10.55 -8.02 -17.57
C THR A 382 -10.72 -9.07 -18.67
N THR A 383 -10.76 -8.68 -19.93
CA THR A 383 -10.81 -9.59 -21.08
C THR A 383 -9.95 -9.04 -22.21
N ASP A 384 -9.39 -9.89 -23.06
CA ASP A 384 -8.68 -9.48 -24.27
C ASP A 384 -9.60 -9.26 -25.48
N ASP A 385 -10.92 -9.38 -25.29
CA ASP A 385 -11.93 -9.24 -26.32
C ASP A 385 -12.88 -8.07 -25.99
N ILE A 386 -12.72 -6.96 -26.72
CA ILE A 386 -13.54 -5.76 -26.51
C ILE A 386 -15.04 -6.02 -26.72
N GLU A 387 -15.42 -6.93 -27.62
CA GLU A 387 -16.82 -7.28 -27.87
C GLU A 387 -17.42 -8.08 -26.70
N ARG A 388 -16.59 -8.88 -25.99
CA ARG A 388 -17.03 -9.54 -24.76
C ARG A 388 -17.33 -8.56 -23.64
N THR A 389 -16.66 -7.41 -23.59
CA THR A 389 -17.03 -6.37 -22.61
C THR A 389 -18.45 -5.84 -22.83
N LEU A 390 -18.98 -5.93 -24.05
CA LEU A 390 -20.37 -5.56 -24.35
C LEU A 390 -21.38 -6.64 -23.91
N LYS A 391 -20.93 -7.83 -23.51
CA LYS A 391 -21.81 -8.87 -22.97
C LYS A 391 -22.01 -8.74 -21.46
N PHE A 392 -21.13 -8.01 -20.79
CA PHE A 392 -21.14 -7.89 -19.34
C PHE A 392 -21.45 -6.48 -18.85
N PRO A 393 -22.40 -6.33 -17.92
CA PRO A 393 -23.39 -7.33 -17.49
C PRO A 393 -24.44 -7.60 -18.58
N GLU A 394 -24.94 -8.85 -18.65
CA GLU A 394 -26.00 -9.27 -19.60
C GLU A 394 -27.30 -8.46 -19.44
N GLU A 395 -27.46 -7.82 -18.28
CA GLU A 395 -28.66 -7.14 -17.81
C GLU A 395 -28.69 -5.64 -18.17
N VAL A 396 -27.62 -5.08 -18.74
CA VAL A 396 -27.60 -3.66 -19.13
C VAL A 396 -28.42 -3.44 -20.40
N LYS A 397 -29.50 -2.67 -20.28
CA LYS A 397 -30.39 -2.31 -21.41
C LYS A 397 -29.61 -1.59 -22.51
N ALA A 398 -29.99 -1.81 -23.77
CA ALA A 398 -29.32 -1.24 -24.95
C ALA A 398 -29.15 0.31 -24.94
N LYS A 399 -29.95 1.03 -24.13
CA LYS A 399 -29.93 2.51 -24.06
C LYS A 399 -29.04 3.09 -22.97
N GLU A 400 -28.49 2.24 -22.10
CA GLU A 400 -27.66 2.69 -20.98
C GLU A 400 -26.20 2.83 -21.42
N ALA A 401 -25.54 3.87 -20.92
CA ALA A 401 -24.12 4.08 -21.17
C ALA A 401 -23.28 2.99 -20.47
N ARG A 402 -22.15 2.64 -21.07
CA ARG A 402 -21.16 1.70 -20.52
C ARG A 402 -19.78 2.29 -20.69
N TYR A 403 -18.94 2.14 -19.67
CA TYR A 403 -17.55 2.54 -19.75
C TYR A 403 -16.67 1.34 -20.00
N ILE A 404 -15.87 1.38 -21.06
CA ILE A 404 -14.95 0.30 -21.43
C ILE A 404 -13.53 0.85 -21.34
N TYR A 405 -12.81 0.42 -20.32
CA TYR A 405 -11.43 0.82 -20.10
C TYR A 405 -10.50 0.00 -20.96
N VAL A 406 -9.49 0.66 -21.54
CA VAL A 406 -8.44 0.06 -22.36
C VAL A 406 -7.12 0.15 -21.61
N MET A 407 -6.39 -0.95 -21.54
CA MET A 407 -5.09 -1.03 -20.87
C MET A 407 -4.19 -2.04 -21.59
N TYR A 408 -2.88 -1.87 -21.50
CA TYR A 408 -1.99 -2.99 -21.81
C TYR A 408 -2.09 -4.03 -20.72
N LYS A 409 -2.01 -5.30 -21.12
CA LYS A 409 -2.01 -6.43 -20.18
C LYS A 409 -0.88 -6.26 -19.17
N PRO A 410 -1.18 -6.11 -17.86
CA PRO A 410 -0.17 -6.17 -16.82
C PRO A 410 0.50 -7.56 -16.84
N GLU A 411 1.80 -7.66 -16.59
CA GLU A 411 2.50 -8.97 -16.61
C GLU A 411 1.95 -9.92 -15.55
N ARG A 412 1.44 -9.36 -14.45
CA ARG A 412 0.78 -10.10 -13.38
C ARG A 412 -0.61 -10.65 -13.73
N ALA A 413 -1.19 -10.26 -14.87
CA ALA A 413 -2.49 -10.75 -15.31
C ALA A 413 -2.37 -12.18 -15.85
N PHE A 414 -3.20 -13.08 -15.34
CA PHE A 414 -3.26 -14.47 -15.81
C PHE A 414 -4.67 -14.80 -16.29
N GLN A 415 -4.76 -15.69 -17.29
CA GLN A 415 -6.04 -16.11 -17.84
C GLN A 415 -6.75 -17.02 -16.83
N SER A 416 -8.04 -16.79 -16.56
CA SER A 416 -8.83 -17.58 -15.61
C SER A 416 -8.81 -19.08 -15.96
N LEU A 417 -8.85 -19.39 -17.26
CA LEU A 417 -8.76 -20.77 -17.77
C LEU A 417 -7.46 -21.49 -17.39
N SER A 418 -6.36 -20.75 -17.19
CA SER A 418 -5.08 -21.35 -16.78
C SER A 418 -5.12 -21.94 -15.36
N VAL A 419 -6.01 -21.43 -14.50
CA VAL A 419 -6.15 -21.85 -13.09
C VAL A 419 -7.46 -22.58 -12.81
N TYR A 420 -8.49 -22.43 -13.65
CA TYR A 420 -9.80 -23.06 -13.46
C TYR A 420 -10.36 -23.65 -14.76
N LYS A 421 -9.78 -24.76 -15.21
CA LYS A 421 -10.06 -25.38 -16.51
C LYS A 421 -11.50 -25.85 -16.72
N ASP A 422 -12.20 -26.19 -15.64
CA ASP A 422 -13.53 -26.80 -15.70
C ASP A 422 -14.69 -25.80 -15.56
N SER A 423 -14.38 -24.51 -15.31
CA SER A 423 -15.42 -23.47 -15.20
C SER A 423 -15.95 -23.07 -16.58
N GLN A 424 -17.27 -23.03 -16.71
CA GLN A 424 -17.92 -22.53 -17.93
C GLN A 424 -17.59 -21.05 -18.17
N HIS A 425 -17.61 -20.22 -17.11
CA HIS A 425 -17.24 -18.81 -17.21
C HIS A 425 -15.78 -18.64 -17.64
N ALA A 426 -14.86 -19.42 -17.09
CA ALA A 426 -13.45 -19.37 -17.52
C ALA A 426 -13.26 -19.75 -19.00
N LEU A 427 -14.08 -20.69 -19.51
CA LEU A 427 -14.07 -21.10 -20.92
C LEU A 427 -14.69 -20.05 -21.85
N THR A 428 -15.75 -19.37 -21.43
CA THR A 428 -16.57 -18.50 -22.30
C THR A 428 -16.22 -17.03 -22.24
N ASP A 429 -15.52 -16.56 -21.21
CA ASP A 429 -15.38 -15.11 -20.96
C ASP A 429 -14.03 -14.55 -21.48
N SER A 430 -13.07 -15.43 -21.83
CA SER A 430 -11.67 -15.05 -22.11
C SER A 430 -11.15 -14.10 -21.02
N GLU A 431 -11.46 -14.45 -19.79
CA GLU A 431 -11.22 -13.58 -18.65
C GLU A 431 -9.75 -13.65 -18.24
N TYR A 432 -9.18 -12.47 -17.99
CA TYR A 432 -7.92 -12.28 -17.31
C TYR A 432 -8.18 -11.71 -15.93
N LEU A 433 -7.57 -12.35 -14.93
CA LEU A 433 -7.62 -11.93 -13.54
C LEU A 433 -6.36 -11.14 -13.22
N VAL A 434 -6.53 -9.90 -12.75
CA VAL A 434 -5.42 -9.05 -12.32
C VAL A 434 -5.39 -8.98 -10.78
N PRO A 435 -4.44 -9.67 -10.12
CA PRO A 435 -4.33 -9.63 -8.66
C PRO A 435 -3.82 -8.27 -8.18
N GLY A 436 -4.42 -7.75 -7.09
CA GLY A 436 -4.02 -6.47 -6.49
C GLY A 436 -4.58 -5.23 -7.19
N GLY A 437 -5.32 -5.41 -8.27
CA GLY A 437 -5.92 -4.35 -9.07
C GLY A 437 -5.04 -3.87 -10.23
N ILE A 438 -5.52 -2.80 -10.87
CA ILE A 438 -4.94 -2.20 -12.07
C ILE A 438 -4.53 -0.78 -11.75
N GLU A 439 -3.26 -0.45 -11.98
CA GLU A 439 -2.73 0.88 -11.69
C GLU A 439 -3.27 1.90 -12.69
N GLY A 440 -3.48 3.16 -12.27
CA GLY A 440 -3.95 4.22 -13.16
C GLY A 440 -3.01 4.43 -14.35
N GLU A 441 -1.71 4.31 -14.12
CA GLU A 441 -0.66 4.41 -15.14
C GLU A 441 -0.79 3.37 -16.28
N HIS A 442 -1.39 2.20 -15.99
CA HIS A 442 -1.64 1.15 -16.98
C HIS A 442 -2.89 1.40 -17.84
N ILE A 443 -3.80 2.28 -17.41
CA ILE A 443 -5.03 2.59 -18.12
C ILE A 443 -4.69 3.61 -19.21
N ILE A 444 -4.92 3.24 -20.47
CA ILE A 444 -4.69 4.10 -21.64
C ILE A 444 -5.81 5.12 -21.79
N GLY A 445 -7.05 4.66 -21.57
CA GLY A 445 -8.23 5.49 -21.67
C GLY A 445 -9.51 4.69 -21.50
N MET A 446 -10.62 5.34 -21.78
CA MET A 446 -11.96 4.83 -21.54
C MET A 446 -12.87 5.19 -22.71
N TYR A 447 -13.52 4.19 -23.29
CA TYR A 447 -14.64 4.42 -24.20
C TYR A 447 -15.92 4.71 -23.41
N THR A 448 -16.74 5.62 -23.94
CA THR A 448 -18.17 5.66 -23.63
C THR A 448 -18.92 4.95 -24.74
N TYR A 449 -19.61 3.86 -24.41
CA TYR A 449 -20.48 3.11 -25.31
C TYR A 449 -21.95 3.36 -24.96
N GLN A 450 -22.77 3.76 -25.93
CA GLN A 450 -24.17 4.09 -25.71
C GLN A 450 -25.00 3.80 -26.97
N ASN A 451 -26.22 3.26 -26.79
CA ASN A 451 -27.17 3.01 -27.88
C ASN A 451 -26.63 2.11 -29.01
N GLY A 452 -25.65 1.25 -28.74
CA GLY A 452 -25.04 0.40 -29.78
C GLY A 452 -23.77 0.96 -30.42
N HIS A 453 -23.30 2.13 -29.96
CA HIS A 453 -22.22 2.88 -30.62
C HIS A 453 -21.13 3.30 -29.63
N TYR A 454 -19.88 3.33 -30.09
CA TYR A 454 -18.76 3.95 -29.38
C TYR A 454 -18.82 5.47 -29.60
N VAL A 455 -19.20 6.20 -28.56
CA VAL A 455 -19.53 7.64 -28.63
C VAL A 455 -18.30 8.52 -28.42
N SER A 456 -17.48 8.21 -27.41
CA SER A 456 -16.24 8.94 -27.11
C SER A 456 -15.13 8.00 -26.69
N PHE A 457 -13.90 8.51 -26.72
CA PHE A 457 -12.75 7.91 -26.04
C PHE A 457 -12.02 9.01 -25.27
N ASP A 458 -12.01 8.87 -23.95
CA ASP A 458 -11.32 9.76 -23.03
C ASP A 458 -9.92 9.20 -22.76
N PHE A 459 -8.88 9.93 -23.16
CA PHE A 459 -7.48 9.52 -22.92
C PHE A 459 -7.08 9.79 -21.48
N ASN A 460 -6.31 8.86 -20.92
CA ASN A 460 -5.74 9.03 -19.60
C ASN A 460 -4.44 9.88 -19.67
N PRO A 461 -4.44 11.12 -19.16
CA PRO A 461 -3.23 11.95 -19.15
C PRO A 461 -2.18 11.47 -18.14
N HIS A 462 -2.53 10.55 -17.24
CA HIS A 462 -1.65 9.95 -16.25
C HIS A 462 -1.04 8.61 -16.72
N SER A 463 -1.40 8.14 -17.92
CA SER A 463 -0.78 6.93 -18.44
C SER A 463 0.70 7.18 -18.73
N THR A 464 1.56 6.26 -18.29
CA THR A 464 3.00 6.28 -18.63
C THR A 464 3.30 5.51 -19.92
N ILE A 465 2.26 4.92 -20.52
CA ILE A 465 2.33 4.19 -21.77
C ILE A 465 2.40 5.20 -22.93
N ASN A 466 3.48 5.09 -23.71
CA ASN A 466 3.60 5.87 -24.94
C ASN A 466 2.71 5.27 -26.04
N ILE A 467 1.58 5.92 -26.32
CA ILE A 467 0.67 5.56 -27.42
C ILE A 467 0.95 6.33 -28.72
N GLY A 468 2.00 7.17 -28.74
CA GLY A 468 2.27 8.11 -29.82
C GLY A 468 1.57 9.46 -29.64
N ALA A 469 1.69 10.33 -30.65
CA ALA A 469 1.21 11.71 -30.59
C ALA A 469 -0.31 11.84 -30.81
N ASP A 470 -0.94 10.84 -31.41
CA ASP A 470 -2.37 10.88 -31.77
C ASP A 470 -3.11 9.65 -31.21
N PRO A 471 -3.96 9.86 -30.19
CA PRO A 471 -5.15 9.08 -29.94
C PRO A 471 -5.75 8.22 -31.05
N GLN A 472 -6.16 8.86 -32.15
CA GLN A 472 -6.92 8.20 -33.20
C GLN A 472 -6.00 7.22 -33.96
N ALA A 473 -4.78 7.64 -34.27
CA ALA A 473 -3.76 6.79 -34.86
C ALA A 473 -3.45 5.56 -34.00
N PHE A 474 -3.38 5.70 -32.67
CA PHE A 474 -3.23 4.57 -31.76
C PHE A 474 -4.38 3.56 -31.91
N LEU A 475 -5.63 4.04 -31.82
CA LEU A 475 -6.80 3.17 -31.94
C LEU A 475 -6.83 2.46 -33.31
N GLN A 476 -6.55 3.19 -34.39
CA GLN A 476 -6.48 2.63 -35.75
C GLN A 476 -5.39 1.55 -35.87
N LYS A 477 -4.19 1.82 -35.35
CA LYS A 477 -3.06 0.87 -35.38
C LYS A 477 -3.38 -0.42 -34.63
N GLN A 478 -4.11 -0.31 -33.52
CA GLN A 478 -4.52 -1.45 -32.69
C GLN A 478 -5.81 -2.12 -33.19
N GLY A 479 -6.39 -1.66 -34.30
CA GLY A 479 -7.64 -2.19 -34.84
C GLY A 479 -8.86 -1.96 -33.94
N LEU A 480 -8.82 -0.94 -33.07
CA LEU A 480 -9.89 -0.63 -32.13
C LEU A 480 -10.95 0.29 -32.76
N PRO A 481 -12.20 0.27 -32.25
CA PRO A 481 -13.27 1.14 -32.73
C PRO A 481 -12.90 2.62 -32.63
N ILE A 482 -13.17 3.39 -33.67
CA ILE A 482 -13.00 4.85 -33.66
C ILE A 482 -14.33 5.49 -33.22
N PRO A 483 -14.35 6.25 -32.11
CA PRO A 483 -15.57 6.86 -31.62
C PRO A 483 -16.17 7.86 -32.61
N GLU A 484 -17.50 7.94 -32.66
CA GLU A 484 -18.22 8.83 -33.59
C GLU A 484 -17.86 10.30 -33.43
N ASN A 485 -17.62 10.74 -32.19
CA ASN A 485 -17.27 12.13 -31.87
C ASN A 485 -15.77 12.42 -31.96
N MET A 486 -14.93 11.43 -32.27
CA MET A 486 -13.50 11.66 -32.49
C MET A 486 -13.36 12.32 -33.87
N LYS A 487 -13.08 13.63 -33.88
CA LYS A 487 -12.91 14.40 -35.12
C LYS A 487 -11.86 13.70 -35.99
N LYS A 488 -12.26 13.27 -37.19
CA LYS A 488 -11.33 12.82 -38.23
C LYS A 488 -10.33 13.94 -38.49
N GLN A 489 -9.12 13.86 -37.94
CA GLN A 489 -8.04 14.69 -38.44
C GLN A 489 -7.79 14.25 -39.88
N ASN A 490 -8.05 15.15 -40.83
CA ASN A 490 -7.62 14.95 -42.21
C ASN A 490 -6.08 14.82 -42.19
N PRO A 491 -5.46 13.88 -42.92
CA PRO A 491 -4.00 13.70 -42.95
C PRO A 491 -3.23 14.82 -43.68
N LYS A 492 -3.67 16.07 -43.59
CA LYS A 492 -3.03 17.22 -44.21
C LYS A 492 -3.12 18.42 -43.28
N GLU A 493 -2.16 18.50 -42.38
CA GLU A 493 -1.42 19.71 -42.02
C GLU A 493 -0.37 19.31 -40.98
N GLU A 494 0.85 19.06 -41.47
CA GLU A 494 2.04 19.13 -40.64
C GLU A 494 2.17 20.57 -40.13
N GLU A 495 1.57 20.88 -38.99
CA GLU A 495 2.05 21.98 -38.16
C GLU A 495 3.05 21.40 -37.16
N THR A 496 4.31 21.62 -37.49
CA THR A 496 5.49 21.45 -36.63
C THR A 496 5.21 21.93 -35.21
N SER A 497 4.98 20.99 -34.30
CA SER A 497 4.85 21.24 -32.87
C SER A 497 6.24 21.52 -32.28
N LYS A 498 6.33 22.67 -31.61
CA LYS A 498 7.48 23.13 -30.82
C LYS A 498 7.65 22.26 -29.58
N TYR A 499 8.42 21.19 -29.69
CA TYR A 499 9.11 20.57 -28.54
C TYR A 499 10.48 20.10 -29.02
N GLU A 500 11.42 21.04 -29.11
CA GLU A 500 12.85 20.74 -28.99
C GLU A 500 13.32 21.20 -27.60
N ILE A 501 14.12 20.30 -26.99
CA ILE A 501 14.85 20.34 -25.70
C ILE A 501 14.11 19.75 -24.50
#